data_AF-A0A558AM90-F1
#
_entry.id   AF-A0A558AM90-F1
#
_cell.length_a   1.000
_cell.length_b   1.000
_cell.length_c   1.000
_cell.angle_alpha   90.00
_cell.angle_beta   90.00
_cell.angle_gamma   90.00
#
_symmetry.space_group_name_H-M   'P 1'
#
loop_
_entity.id
_entity.type
_entity.pdbx_description
1 polymer ?
#
loop_
_entity_poly.entity_id
_entity_poly.type
_entity_poly.pdbx_seq_one_letter_code
_entity_poly.pdbx_strand_id
1 'polypeptide(L)'
;MENFITGYPANESMMRAAVGAVLGPERAELFFDRLLEVFFTEADARFLAGAGVNSVRIPVNYRHFEDDAAPFTLLDKGFQRLDRVDELCAAQGFYSIIDLHALPGSQNHHWHSDNPTHIPLLWRHPHFQDRAVHLWEALADRYRDNPWVAGYNPVNEPADESRQVLGPFYRRLLGAIRAVDPRHVLFLDGNTYATEFDVFAEPWDNVVYTCHDYAAAGLGKDAPSDPAFLEEKFRQRTEYSRRTGTPISSNAASTGPLPRTPTPAATPGSTPSTSNKPTPAPTSTSSTAPAATPSPATPTSARPCVGLQPRSAACTCRSTTTPRCGPPG
;
A
#
# COMPACT_ATOMS: atom_id res chain seq x y z
N MET A 1 -2.45 -2.63 -4.60
CA MET A 1 -1.88 -3.98 -4.85
C MET A 1 -0.37 -3.88 -5.04
N GLU A 2 0.39 -4.82 -4.48
CA GLU A 2 1.86 -4.86 -4.59
C GLU A 2 2.33 -5.75 -5.75
N ASN A 3 3.26 -5.24 -6.56
CA ASN A 3 3.63 -5.85 -7.83
C ASN A 3 4.32 -7.23 -7.70
N PHE A 4 5.13 -7.41 -6.66
CA PHE A 4 5.87 -8.65 -6.41
C PHE A 4 5.00 -9.72 -5.76
N ILE A 5 3.88 -9.36 -5.13
CA ILE A 5 2.93 -10.31 -4.52
C ILE A 5 2.03 -10.92 -5.60
N THR A 6 1.56 -10.10 -6.54
CA THR A 6 0.64 -10.54 -7.60
C THR A 6 1.34 -10.98 -8.88
N GLY A 7 2.67 -10.87 -8.94
CA GLY A 7 3.48 -11.23 -10.11
C GLY A 7 3.28 -10.30 -11.32
N TYR A 8 2.59 -9.17 -11.15
CA TYR A 8 2.37 -8.18 -12.19
C TYR A 8 3.23 -6.93 -11.92
N PRO A 9 4.22 -6.60 -12.77
CA PRO A 9 5.22 -5.57 -12.49
C PRO A 9 4.70 -4.14 -12.72
N ALA A 10 3.54 -3.77 -12.16
CA ALA A 10 3.01 -2.42 -12.23
C ALA A 10 2.13 -2.07 -11.01
N ASN A 11 1.60 -0.84 -11.01
CA ASN A 11 0.60 -0.42 -10.04
C ASN A 11 -0.78 -1.02 -10.31
N GLU A 12 -1.68 -0.78 -9.36
CA GLU A 12 -3.03 -1.30 -9.38
C GLU A 12 -3.85 -0.77 -10.56
N SER A 13 -3.69 0.51 -10.94
CA SER A 13 -4.34 1.13 -12.10
C SER A 13 -4.01 0.39 -13.39
N MET A 14 -2.72 0.17 -13.63
CA MET A 14 -2.22 -0.48 -14.84
C MET A 14 -2.63 -1.95 -14.89
N MET A 15 -2.60 -2.65 -13.75
CA MET A 15 -3.08 -4.04 -13.69
C MET A 15 -4.57 -4.13 -14.05
N ARG A 16 -5.40 -3.24 -13.51
CA ARG A 16 -6.83 -3.19 -13.85
C ARG A 16 -7.07 -2.89 -15.32
N ALA A 17 -6.33 -1.93 -15.88
CA ALA A 17 -6.42 -1.60 -17.31
C ALA A 17 -6.04 -2.79 -18.21
N ALA A 18 -4.93 -3.47 -17.88
CA ALA A 18 -4.46 -4.62 -18.65
C ALA A 18 -5.45 -5.80 -18.60
N VAL A 19 -5.96 -6.14 -17.40
CA VAL A 19 -6.99 -7.18 -17.24
C VAL A 19 -8.28 -6.78 -17.97
N GLY A 20 -8.69 -5.51 -17.88
CA GLY A 20 -9.84 -4.96 -18.60
C GLY A 20 -9.71 -5.08 -20.12
N ALA A 21 -8.53 -4.80 -20.68
CA ALA A 21 -8.28 -4.90 -22.12
C ALA A 21 -8.41 -6.34 -22.65
N VAL A 22 -8.12 -7.35 -21.81
CA VAL A 22 -8.19 -8.77 -22.19
C VAL A 22 -9.56 -9.37 -21.94
N LEU A 23 -10.16 -9.11 -20.77
CA LEU A 23 -11.40 -9.79 -20.34
C LEU A 23 -12.67 -9.00 -20.68
N GLY A 24 -12.54 -7.69 -20.97
CA GLY A 24 -13.67 -6.76 -21.02
C GLY A 24 -14.06 -6.24 -19.62
N PRO A 25 -14.80 -5.13 -19.54
CA PRO A 25 -15.06 -4.41 -18.29
C PRO A 25 -15.80 -5.26 -17.24
N GLU A 26 -16.87 -5.96 -17.62
CA GLU A 26 -17.68 -6.76 -16.69
C GLU A 26 -16.89 -7.90 -16.03
N ARG A 27 -16.11 -8.64 -16.83
CA ARG A 27 -15.30 -9.76 -16.33
C ARG A 27 -14.10 -9.28 -15.53
N ALA A 28 -13.52 -8.12 -15.88
CA ALA A 28 -12.46 -7.52 -15.10
C ALA A 28 -12.97 -7.04 -13.73
N GLU A 29 -14.14 -6.41 -13.68
CA GLU A 29 -14.78 -6.04 -12.41
C GLU A 29 -15.01 -7.29 -11.53
N LEU A 30 -15.64 -8.32 -12.09
CA LEU A 30 -15.85 -9.60 -11.38
C LEU A 30 -14.53 -10.21 -10.88
N PHE A 31 -13.48 -10.18 -11.72
CA PHE A 31 -12.16 -10.69 -11.36
C PHE A 31 -11.59 -9.98 -10.14
N PHE A 32 -11.55 -8.64 -10.13
CA PHE A 32 -10.99 -7.89 -9.01
C PHE A 32 -11.87 -7.94 -7.78
N ASP A 33 -13.19 -7.95 -7.95
CA ASP A 33 -14.12 -8.10 -6.84
C ASP A 33 -13.90 -9.42 -6.11
N ARG A 34 -13.74 -10.51 -6.87
CA ARG A 34 -13.46 -11.82 -6.32
C ARG A 34 -12.05 -11.91 -5.74
N LEU A 35 -11.05 -11.37 -6.45
CA LEU A 35 -9.67 -11.33 -5.96
C LEU A 35 -9.62 -10.69 -4.58
N LEU A 36 -10.15 -9.48 -4.42
CA LEU A 36 -10.14 -8.76 -3.14
C LEU A 36 -10.90 -9.49 -2.03
N GLU A 37 -11.97 -10.22 -2.36
CA GLU A 37 -12.75 -10.99 -1.39
C GLU A 37 -12.00 -12.23 -0.89
N VAL A 38 -11.34 -12.98 -1.78
CA VAL A 38 -10.65 -14.23 -1.43
C VAL A 38 -9.21 -14.04 -1.02
N PHE A 39 -8.63 -12.85 -1.22
CA PHE A 39 -7.26 -12.55 -0.81
C PHE A 39 -7.09 -12.56 0.71
N PHE A 40 -8.15 -12.24 1.45
CA PHE A 40 -8.18 -12.33 2.90
C PHE A 40 -9.54 -12.86 3.36
N THR A 41 -9.51 -13.99 4.05
CA THR A 41 -10.67 -14.75 4.51
C THR A 41 -10.55 -15.10 6.00
N GLU A 42 -11.60 -15.73 6.55
CA GLU A 42 -11.56 -16.27 7.91
C GLU A 42 -10.40 -17.27 8.12
N ALA A 43 -10.04 -18.03 7.09
CA ALA A 43 -8.92 -18.97 7.18
C ALA A 43 -7.60 -18.23 7.44
N ASP A 44 -7.39 -17.09 6.78
CA ASP A 44 -6.20 -16.26 6.95
C ASP A 44 -6.19 -15.59 8.32
N ALA A 45 -7.32 -15.05 8.77
CA ALA A 45 -7.45 -14.47 10.10
C ALA A 45 -7.16 -15.52 11.21
N ARG A 46 -7.72 -16.73 11.10
CA ARG A 46 -7.43 -17.84 12.03
C ARG A 46 -5.97 -18.25 12.01
N PHE A 47 -5.35 -18.27 10.84
CA PHE A 47 -3.93 -18.56 10.70
C PHE A 47 -3.07 -17.52 11.44
N LEU A 48 -3.34 -16.24 11.25
CA LEU A 48 -2.62 -15.16 11.93
C LEU A 48 -2.79 -15.22 13.44
N ALA A 49 -4.01 -15.47 13.93
CA ALA A 49 -4.26 -15.66 15.35
C ALA A 49 -3.52 -16.88 15.91
N GLY A 50 -3.51 -18.00 15.19
CA GLY A 50 -2.74 -19.20 15.54
C GLY A 50 -1.22 -18.97 15.56
N ALA A 51 -0.73 -17.98 14.81
CA ALA A 51 0.67 -17.54 14.83
C ALA A 51 1.01 -16.56 15.97
N GLY A 52 0.01 -16.14 16.77
CA GLY A 52 0.19 -15.21 17.90
C GLY A 52 0.22 -13.73 17.49
N VAL A 53 -0.27 -13.39 16.30
CA VAL A 53 -0.44 -11.98 15.87
C VAL A 53 -1.50 -11.31 16.75
N ASN A 54 -1.20 -10.11 17.24
CA ASN A 54 -2.11 -9.31 18.07
C ASN A 54 -2.64 -8.06 17.35
N SER A 55 -2.09 -7.73 16.19
CA SER A 55 -2.57 -6.64 15.33
C SER A 55 -2.16 -6.85 13.88
N VAL A 56 -2.97 -6.36 12.95
CA VAL A 56 -2.66 -6.32 11.52
C VAL A 56 -2.80 -4.89 11.00
N ARG A 57 -1.88 -4.48 10.13
CA ARG A 57 -2.02 -3.25 9.34
C ARG A 57 -2.71 -3.61 8.03
N ILE A 58 -3.75 -2.88 7.68
CA ILE A 58 -4.59 -3.10 6.49
C ILE A 58 -4.34 -1.93 5.52
N PRO A 59 -3.45 -2.11 4.52
CA PRO A 59 -3.23 -1.13 3.48
C PRO A 59 -4.46 -1.02 2.58
N VAL A 60 -4.99 0.18 2.42
CA VAL A 60 -6.14 0.46 1.57
C VAL A 60 -5.80 1.52 0.51
N ASN A 61 -6.43 1.40 -0.66
CA ASN A 61 -6.29 2.34 -1.76
C ASN A 61 -7.55 3.22 -1.85
N TYR A 62 -7.39 4.55 -1.93
CA TYR A 62 -8.51 5.51 -1.97
C TYR A 62 -9.54 5.18 -3.06
N ARG A 63 -9.11 4.60 -4.20
CA ARG A 63 -9.97 4.21 -5.32
C ARG A 63 -11.14 3.31 -4.95
N HIS A 64 -11.03 2.59 -3.83
CA HIS A 64 -12.10 1.68 -3.38
C HIS A 64 -13.21 2.44 -2.68
N PHE A 65 -12.92 3.65 -2.20
CA PHE A 65 -13.80 4.46 -1.38
C PHE A 65 -14.26 5.72 -2.10
N GLU A 66 -13.66 6.11 -3.22
CA GLU A 66 -14.02 7.33 -3.93
C GLU A 66 -13.94 7.14 -5.45
N ASP A 67 -14.87 7.76 -6.18
CA ASP A 67 -14.88 7.79 -7.65
C ASP A 67 -14.08 9.00 -8.20
N ASP A 68 -13.06 8.74 -9.02
CA ASP A 68 -12.29 9.79 -9.70
C ASP A 68 -13.12 10.58 -10.73
N ALA A 69 -14.17 9.99 -11.29
CA ALA A 69 -15.07 10.67 -12.23
C ALA A 69 -16.06 11.61 -11.50
N ALA A 70 -16.29 11.37 -10.20
CA ALA A 70 -17.12 12.19 -9.34
C ALA A 70 -16.40 12.45 -8.01
N PRO A 71 -15.36 13.30 -7.99
CA PRO A 71 -14.56 13.56 -6.78
C PRO A 71 -15.43 13.91 -5.58
N PHE A 72 -15.01 13.50 -4.39
CA PHE A 72 -15.75 13.57 -3.13
C PHE A 72 -17.01 12.69 -3.06
N THR A 73 -17.29 11.88 -4.08
CA THR A 73 -18.38 10.89 -4.02
C THR A 73 -17.84 9.59 -3.47
N LEU A 74 -18.25 9.27 -2.24
CA LEU A 74 -17.81 8.08 -1.54
C LEU A 74 -18.56 6.82 -2.02
N LEU A 75 -17.85 5.70 -2.06
CA LEU A 75 -18.33 4.41 -2.53
C LEU A 75 -18.47 3.45 -1.36
N ASP A 76 -19.71 3.09 -1.02
CA ASP A 76 -20.03 2.15 0.07
C ASP A 76 -19.32 0.80 -0.08
N LYS A 77 -19.07 0.37 -1.31
CA LYS A 77 -18.40 -0.91 -1.62
C LYS A 77 -17.00 -1.01 -1.00
N GLY A 78 -16.25 0.09 -0.92
CA GLY A 78 -14.94 0.12 -0.27
C GLY A 78 -15.06 -0.11 1.24
N PHE A 79 -15.98 0.61 1.87
CA PHE A 79 -16.25 0.49 3.31
C PHE A 79 -16.73 -0.91 3.69
N GLN A 80 -17.68 -1.49 2.93
CA GLN A 80 -18.16 -2.85 3.17
C GLN A 80 -17.04 -3.90 3.13
N ARG A 81 -16.06 -3.74 2.22
CA ARG A 81 -14.91 -4.63 2.14
C ARG A 81 -13.99 -4.48 3.36
N LEU A 82 -13.74 -3.25 3.78
CA LEU A 82 -12.90 -2.97 4.94
C LEU A 82 -13.57 -3.45 6.24
N ASP A 83 -14.87 -3.22 6.40
CA ASP A 83 -15.67 -3.73 7.53
C ASP A 83 -15.55 -5.24 7.64
N ARG A 84 -15.73 -5.97 6.53
CA ARG A 84 -15.58 -7.43 6.50
C ARG A 84 -14.21 -7.85 7.00
N VAL A 85 -13.13 -7.21 6.57
CA VAL A 85 -11.77 -7.56 7.01
C VAL A 85 -11.60 -7.27 8.50
N ASP A 86 -12.08 -6.12 8.97
CA ASP A 86 -12.02 -5.77 10.39
C ASP A 86 -12.82 -6.73 11.27
N GLU A 87 -14.04 -7.10 10.86
CA GLU A 87 -14.88 -8.09 11.54
C GLU A 87 -14.20 -9.46 11.64
N LEU A 88 -13.48 -9.89 10.59
CA LEU A 88 -12.70 -11.13 10.62
C LEU A 88 -11.54 -11.05 11.62
N CYS A 89 -10.88 -9.90 11.74
CA CYS A 89 -9.81 -9.68 12.71
C CYS A 89 -10.37 -9.67 14.15
N ALA A 90 -11.45 -8.93 14.37
CA ALA A 90 -12.17 -8.84 15.63
C ALA A 90 -12.66 -10.22 16.12
N ALA A 91 -13.22 -11.03 15.22
CA ALA A 91 -13.67 -12.39 15.54
C ALA A 91 -12.53 -13.32 16.02
N GLN A 92 -11.28 -13.00 15.68
CA GLN A 92 -10.09 -13.74 16.09
C GLN A 92 -9.32 -13.08 17.24
N GLY A 93 -9.79 -11.93 17.75
CA GLY A 93 -9.25 -11.29 18.93
C GLY A 93 -7.98 -10.47 18.72
N PHE A 94 -7.72 -9.98 17.50
CA PHE A 94 -6.59 -9.09 17.21
C PHE A 94 -7.03 -7.80 16.54
N TYR A 95 -6.25 -6.73 16.71
CA TYR A 95 -6.61 -5.38 16.28
C TYR A 95 -6.29 -5.12 14.79
N SER A 96 -7.00 -4.15 14.21
CA SER A 96 -6.72 -3.61 12.88
C SER A 96 -6.08 -2.22 12.97
N ILE A 97 -5.13 -1.91 12.09
CA ILE A 97 -4.62 -0.55 11.84
C ILE A 97 -4.98 -0.21 10.39
N ILE A 98 -5.86 0.76 10.19
CA ILE A 98 -6.31 1.16 8.85
C ILE A 98 -5.27 2.11 8.27
N ASP A 99 -4.69 1.73 7.13
CA ASP A 99 -3.60 2.48 6.49
C ASP A 99 -4.02 2.96 5.10
N LEU A 100 -4.13 4.28 4.91
CA LEU A 100 -4.36 4.83 3.58
C LEU A 100 -3.05 4.80 2.79
N HIS A 101 -2.87 3.69 2.09
CA HIS A 101 -1.62 3.31 1.45
C HIS A 101 -1.42 3.94 0.08
N ALA A 102 -2.52 4.29 -0.60
CA ALA A 102 -2.53 5.08 -1.82
C ALA A 102 -3.57 6.19 -1.68
N LEU A 103 -3.10 7.44 -1.79
CA LEU A 103 -3.92 8.64 -1.69
C LEU A 103 -4.30 9.15 -3.09
N PRO A 104 -5.37 9.96 -3.21
CA PRO A 104 -5.64 10.72 -4.43
C PRO A 104 -4.38 11.47 -4.89
N GLY A 105 -4.03 11.35 -6.17
CA GLY A 105 -2.84 11.98 -6.73
C GLY A 105 -1.50 11.36 -6.34
N SER A 106 -1.47 10.27 -5.58
CA SER A 106 -0.27 9.57 -5.09
C SER A 106 0.68 10.42 -4.25
N GLN A 107 1.02 9.91 -3.06
CA GLN A 107 1.89 10.58 -2.09
C GLN A 107 3.39 10.32 -2.30
N ASN A 108 3.75 9.41 -3.19
CA ASN A 108 5.14 9.11 -3.54
C ASN A 108 5.29 8.64 -5.00
N HIS A 109 6.52 8.32 -5.41
CA HIS A 109 6.89 8.06 -6.81
C HIS A 109 6.62 6.61 -7.27
N HIS A 110 6.18 5.73 -6.37
CA HIS A 110 6.25 4.29 -6.61
C HIS A 110 4.89 3.63 -6.85
N TRP A 111 4.95 2.38 -7.30
CA TRP A 111 3.77 1.60 -7.68
C TRP A 111 2.84 1.30 -6.50
N HIS A 112 3.38 1.25 -5.27
CA HIS A 112 2.62 0.91 -4.06
C HIS A 112 1.70 2.04 -3.60
N SER A 113 2.00 3.31 -3.96
CA SER A 113 1.03 4.43 -3.87
C SER A 113 0.12 4.55 -5.10
N ASP A 114 0.07 3.49 -5.91
CA ASP A 114 -0.71 3.41 -7.14
C ASP A 114 -0.39 4.50 -8.16
N ASN A 115 0.88 4.93 -8.22
CA ASN A 115 1.32 6.01 -9.10
C ASN A 115 1.71 5.48 -10.50
N PRO A 116 0.99 5.84 -11.58
CA PRO A 116 1.38 5.48 -12.95
C PRO A 116 2.32 6.50 -13.60
N THR A 117 2.54 7.65 -12.98
CA THR A 117 3.29 8.77 -13.57
C THR A 117 4.67 8.96 -12.95
N HIS A 118 4.93 8.34 -11.80
CA HIS A 118 6.08 8.62 -10.94
C HIS A 118 6.18 10.06 -10.46
N ILE A 119 5.11 10.85 -10.59
CA ILE A 119 5.03 12.22 -10.09
C ILE A 119 4.03 12.22 -8.93
N PRO A 120 4.42 12.58 -7.70
CA PRO A 120 3.50 12.62 -6.56
C PRO A 120 2.66 13.90 -6.62
N LEU A 121 1.51 13.83 -7.30
CA LEU A 121 0.63 14.98 -7.55
C LEU A 121 -0.06 15.49 -6.29
N LEU A 122 -0.16 14.67 -5.23
CA LEU A 122 -0.67 15.09 -3.92
C LEU A 122 0.04 16.34 -3.39
N TRP A 123 1.35 16.48 -3.64
CA TRP A 123 2.15 17.61 -3.17
C TRP A 123 2.05 18.85 -4.06
N ARG A 124 1.40 18.75 -5.23
CA ARG A 124 1.31 19.84 -6.21
C ARG A 124 -0.08 20.44 -6.32
N HIS A 125 -1.11 19.65 -6.02
CA HIS A 125 -2.50 20.05 -6.22
C HIS A 125 -3.31 19.93 -4.93
N PRO A 126 -3.75 21.06 -4.33
CA PRO A 126 -4.58 21.06 -3.13
C PRO A 126 -5.85 20.22 -3.26
N HIS A 127 -6.42 20.11 -4.47
CA HIS A 127 -7.60 19.29 -4.72
C HIS A 127 -7.43 17.82 -4.29
N PHE A 128 -6.26 17.21 -4.53
CA PHE A 128 -6.00 15.84 -4.08
C PHE A 128 -5.89 15.74 -2.55
N GLN A 129 -5.34 16.78 -1.91
CA GLN A 129 -5.28 16.86 -0.46
C GLN A 129 -6.66 17.02 0.16
N ASP A 130 -7.56 17.77 -0.49
CA ASP A 130 -8.93 17.97 -0.02
C ASP A 130 -9.72 16.66 -0.10
N ARG A 131 -9.56 15.89 -1.18
CA ARG A 131 -10.15 14.55 -1.34
C ARG A 131 -9.65 13.58 -0.26
N ALA A 132 -8.34 13.59 0.00
CA ALA A 132 -7.75 12.77 1.06
C ALA A 132 -8.30 13.12 2.46
N VAL A 133 -8.46 14.42 2.76
CA VAL A 133 -9.08 14.87 4.02
C VAL A 133 -10.53 14.41 4.12
N HIS A 134 -11.31 14.60 3.06
CA HIS A 134 -12.72 14.18 3.02
C HIS A 134 -12.89 12.67 3.24
N LEU A 135 -12.07 11.86 2.58
CA LEU A 135 -12.07 10.41 2.80
C LEU A 135 -11.70 10.05 4.24
N TRP A 136 -10.71 10.73 4.83
CA TRP A 136 -10.31 10.47 6.21
C TRP A 136 -11.36 10.88 7.23
N GLU A 137 -12.12 11.96 7.00
CA GLU A 137 -13.28 12.30 7.83
C GLU A 137 -14.31 11.17 7.83
N ALA A 138 -14.59 10.58 6.66
CA ALA A 138 -15.54 9.47 6.55
C ALA A 138 -15.02 8.16 7.16
N LEU A 139 -13.73 7.84 6.99
CA LEU A 139 -13.10 6.69 7.65
C LEU A 139 -13.13 6.86 9.18
N ALA A 140 -12.75 8.03 9.68
CA ALA A 140 -12.80 8.34 11.11
C ALA A 140 -14.23 8.22 11.64
N ASP A 141 -15.23 8.80 10.97
CA ASP A 141 -16.62 8.74 11.45
C ASP A 141 -17.17 7.32 11.48
N ARG A 142 -16.79 6.48 10.51
CA ARG A 142 -17.21 5.08 10.46
C ARG A 142 -16.60 4.24 11.58
N TYR A 143 -15.30 4.42 11.86
CA TYR A 143 -14.55 3.54 12.75
C TYR A 143 -14.31 4.10 14.16
N ARG A 144 -14.67 5.36 14.43
CA ARG A 144 -14.39 6.04 15.71
C ARG A 144 -14.83 5.27 16.96
N ASP A 145 -15.91 4.49 16.87
CA ASP A 145 -16.50 3.76 17.99
C ASP A 145 -16.19 2.25 17.97
N ASN A 146 -15.35 1.79 17.03
CA ASN A 146 -14.97 0.39 16.93
C ASN A 146 -13.69 0.10 17.73
N PRO A 147 -13.76 -0.64 18.85
CA PRO A 147 -12.60 -0.90 19.70
C PRO A 147 -11.58 -1.87 19.09
N TRP A 148 -11.94 -2.59 18.02
CA TRP A 148 -11.02 -3.52 17.34
C TRP A 148 -10.11 -2.80 16.34
N VAL A 149 -10.39 -1.54 16.02
CA VAL A 149 -9.46 -0.70 15.29
C VAL A 149 -8.50 -0.08 16.31
N ALA A 150 -7.22 -0.45 16.28
CA ALA A 150 -6.20 0.15 17.15
C ALA A 150 -5.88 1.60 16.75
N GLY A 151 -5.99 1.91 15.47
CA GLY A 151 -5.72 3.25 14.98
C GLY A 151 -5.65 3.39 13.48
N TYR A 152 -5.22 4.58 13.07
CA TYR A 152 -5.18 5.02 11.69
C TYR A 152 -3.77 5.39 11.28
N ASN A 153 -3.35 5.00 10.08
CA ASN A 153 -2.14 5.47 9.45
C ASN A 153 -2.52 6.39 8.27
N PRO A 154 -2.50 7.72 8.47
CA PRO A 154 -3.15 8.65 7.54
C PRO A 154 -2.50 8.73 6.16
N VAL A 155 -1.19 8.55 6.10
CA VAL A 155 -0.40 8.67 4.88
C VAL A 155 0.75 7.68 4.97
N ASN A 156 0.73 6.64 4.15
CA ASN A 156 1.87 5.72 4.02
C ASN A 156 3.00 6.35 3.22
N GLU A 157 4.23 6.29 3.74
CA GLU A 157 5.47 6.61 3.03
C GLU A 157 5.38 7.86 2.13
N PRO A 158 5.05 9.04 2.69
CA PRO A 158 5.09 10.27 1.92
C PRO A 158 6.52 10.55 1.40
N ALA A 159 6.60 11.13 0.20
CA ALA A 159 7.85 11.57 -0.40
C ALA A 159 7.66 12.97 -1.02
N ASP A 160 7.45 13.96 -0.17
CA ASP A 160 7.41 15.36 -0.55
C ASP A 160 8.84 15.88 -0.76
N GLU A 161 9.26 15.94 -2.03
CA GLU A 161 10.59 16.43 -2.44
C GLU A 161 10.86 17.87 -2.00
N SER A 162 9.81 18.70 -1.90
CA SER A 162 9.93 20.10 -1.49
C SER A 162 10.18 20.25 0.01
N ARG A 163 9.77 19.24 0.79
CA ARG A 163 9.68 19.24 2.27
C ARG A 163 8.82 20.38 2.84
N GLN A 164 8.06 21.09 2.02
CA GLN A 164 7.29 22.28 2.41
C GLN A 164 5.80 22.00 2.56
N VAL A 165 5.28 20.93 1.97
CA VAL A 165 3.83 20.65 1.87
C VAL A 165 3.40 19.62 2.90
N LEU A 166 4.21 18.60 3.16
CA LEU A 166 3.84 17.49 4.07
C LEU A 166 3.47 17.98 5.48
N GLY A 167 4.25 18.88 6.07
CA GLY A 167 3.98 19.41 7.42
C GLY A 167 2.64 20.16 7.53
N PRO A 168 2.39 21.18 6.69
CA PRO A 168 1.09 21.83 6.62
C PRO A 168 -0.07 20.88 6.32
N PHE A 169 0.14 19.91 5.43
CA PHE A 169 -0.87 18.91 5.09
C PHE A 169 -1.20 18.02 6.30
N TYR A 170 -0.20 17.51 7.02
CA TYR A 170 -0.43 16.74 8.27
C TYR A 170 -1.23 17.57 9.27
N ARG A 171 -0.86 18.82 9.53
CA ARG A 171 -1.61 19.65 10.49
C ARG A 171 -3.10 19.73 10.16
N ARG A 172 -3.43 19.90 8.87
CA ARG A 172 -4.81 19.95 8.39
C ARG A 172 -5.49 18.57 8.50
N LEU A 173 -4.84 17.53 8.01
CA LEU A 173 -5.37 16.17 7.96
C LEU A 173 -5.63 15.60 9.36
N LEU A 174 -4.63 15.69 10.25
CA LEU A 174 -4.76 15.18 11.61
C LEU A 174 -5.80 15.99 12.40
N GLY A 175 -5.89 17.30 12.17
CA GLY A 175 -6.95 18.14 12.74
C GLY A 175 -8.35 17.69 12.32
N ALA A 176 -8.55 17.37 11.04
CA ALA A 176 -9.83 16.87 10.52
C ALA A 176 -10.18 15.49 11.12
N ILE A 177 -9.22 14.56 11.15
CA ILE A 177 -9.42 13.25 11.79
C ILE A 177 -9.78 13.42 13.26
N ARG A 178 -9.04 14.24 14.01
CA ARG A 178 -9.26 14.47 15.45
C ARG A 178 -10.56 15.19 15.78
N ALA A 179 -11.08 16.00 14.86
CA ALA A 179 -12.40 16.63 15.02
C ALA A 179 -13.54 15.60 14.99
N VAL A 180 -13.35 14.49 14.29
CA VAL A 180 -14.32 13.39 14.20
C VAL A 180 -14.03 12.31 15.25
N ASP A 181 -12.76 11.95 15.41
CA ASP A 181 -12.29 10.91 16.32
C ASP A 181 -11.07 11.35 17.14
N PRO A 182 -11.30 11.76 18.40
CA PRO A 182 -10.22 12.19 19.28
C PRO A 182 -9.44 11.03 19.92
N ARG A 183 -9.85 9.76 19.76
CA ARG A 183 -9.38 8.65 20.62
C ARG A 183 -8.41 7.68 19.95
N HIS A 184 -8.64 7.30 18.69
CA HIS A 184 -7.81 6.28 18.06
C HIS A 184 -6.37 6.75 17.86
N VAL A 185 -5.40 5.83 17.98
CA VAL A 185 -3.98 6.15 17.81
C VAL A 185 -3.72 6.57 16.37
N LEU A 186 -2.89 7.60 16.16
CA LEU A 186 -2.40 7.95 14.82
C LEU A 186 -1.00 7.38 14.62
N PHE A 187 -0.87 6.49 13.64
CA PHE A 187 0.40 5.96 13.17
C PHE A 187 0.93 6.91 12.09
N LEU A 188 1.99 7.66 12.37
CA LEU A 188 2.49 8.71 11.51
C LEU A 188 3.81 8.32 10.86
N ASP A 189 3.83 8.35 9.54
CA ASP A 189 5.03 8.12 8.74
C ASP A 189 5.84 9.41 8.60
N GLY A 190 7.17 9.28 8.60
CA GLY A 190 8.07 10.35 8.20
C GLY A 190 8.06 10.61 6.69
N ASN A 191 8.68 11.70 6.26
CA ASN A 191 8.97 11.95 4.85
C ASN A 191 9.99 10.94 4.30
N THR A 192 10.23 11.01 2.99
CA THR A 192 11.22 10.19 2.29
C THR A 192 10.98 8.71 2.57
N TYR A 193 9.76 8.24 2.31
CA TYR A 193 9.35 6.86 2.55
C TYR A 193 9.49 6.42 4.02
N ALA A 194 9.03 7.26 4.95
CA ALA A 194 9.07 6.98 6.39
C ALA A 194 10.50 6.74 6.94
N THR A 195 11.50 7.44 6.37
CA THR A 195 12.89 7.37 6.84
C THR A 195 13.38 8.67 7.50
N GLU A 196 12.69 9.79 7.28
CA GLU A 196 13.08 11.11 7.79
C GLU A 196 11.90 11.77 8.52
N PHE A 197 12.09 12.17 9.79
CA PHE A 197 11.01 12.69 10.66
C PHE A 197 11.15 14.19 10.99
N ASP A 198 12.00 14.91 10.26
CA ASP A 198 12.24 16.35 10.42
C ASP A 198 11.02 17.23 10.08
N VAL A 199 10.01 16.65 9.43
CA VAL A 199 8.70 17.30 9.22
C VAL A 199 7.96 17.58 10.53
N PHE A 200 8.29 16.85 11.60
CA PHE A 200 7.71 17.02 12.92
C PHE A 200 8.65 17.85 13.81
N ALA A 201 8.21 19.04 14.20
CA ALA A 201 8.96 19.87 15.15
C ALA A 201 8.83 19.32 16.58
N GLU A 202 7.60 18.99 16.97
CA GLU A 202 7.22 18.43 18.28
C GLU A 202 6.34 17.19 18.06
N PRO A 203 6.35 16.23 18.99
CA PRO A 203 5.49 15.06 18.89
C PRO A 203 4.02 15.47 18.99
N TRP A 204 3.18 14.84 18.18
CA TRP A 204 1.72 14.93 18.32
C TRP A 204 1.23 14.08 19.49
N ASP A 205 0.08 14.43 20.06
CA ASP A 205 -0.56 13.64 21.11
C ASP A 205 -1.19 12.35 20.56
N ASN A 206 -1.09 11.26 21.34
CA ASN A 206 -1.70 9.97 21.03
C ASN A 206 -1.29 9.44 19.63
N VAL A 207 0.03 9.44 19.38
CA VAL A 207 0.62 8.99 18.13
C VAL A 207 1.70 7.93 18.34
N VAL A 208 1.92 7.15 17.30
CA VAL A 208 3.04 6.22 17.14
C VAL A 208 3.74 6.62 15.85
N TYR A 209 5.05 6.77 15.84
CA TYR A 209 5.76 7.05 14.59
C TYR A 209 6.16 5.74 13.91
N THR A 210 5.81 5.61 12.63
CA THR A 210 6.06 4.41 11.83
C THR A 210 7.32 4.59 11.02
N CYS A 211 8.36 3.81 11.30
CA CYS A 211 9.56 3.77 10.46
C CYS A 211 9.53 2.57 9.52
N HIS A 212 9.95 2.76 8.27
CA HIS A 212 10.03 1.69 7.28
C HIS A 212 11.46 1.18 7.16
N ASP A 213 11.72 0.03 7.79
CA ASP A 213 13.09 -0.48 7.98
C ASP A 213 13.41 -1.80 7.28
N TYR A 214 13.55 -1.73 5.95
CA TYR A 214 13.88 -2.90 5.13
C TYR A 214 15.37 -3.22 5.14
N ALA A 215 15.73 -4.47 5.49
CA ALA A 215 17.04 -5.01 5.18
C ALA A 215 17.10 -5.30 3.68
N ALA A 216 18.00 -4.67 2.94
CA ALA A 216 18.05 -4.80 1.49
C ALA A 216 18.33 -6.25 1.02
N ALA A 217 19.01 -7.06 1.84
CA ALA A 217 19.15 -8.50 1.64
C ALA A 217 17.78 -9.23 1.60
N GLY A 218 16.82 -8.80 2.43
CA GLY A 218 15.46 -9.34 2.43
C GLY A 218 14.62 -8.93 1.21
N LEU A 219 15.13 -8.00 0.40
CA LEU A 219 14.58 -7.63 -0.91
C LEU A 219 15.39 -8.24 -2.06
N GLY A 220 16.25 -9.23 -1.78
CA GLY A 220 17.09 -9.91 -2.78
C GLY A 220 18.19 -9.03 -3.37
N LYS A 221 18.55 -7.91 -2.71
CA LYS A 221 19.66 -7.05 -3.13
C LYS A 221 20.95 -7.49 -2.43
N ASP A 222 22.06 -7.42 -3.16
CA ASP A 222 23.41 -7.58 -2.59
C ASP A 222 23.74 -6.40 -1.68
N ALA A 223 23.31 -6.49 -0.44
CA ALA A 223 23.45 -5.43 0.55
C ALA A 223 23.95 -5.99 1.89
N PRO A 224 24.60 -5.16 2.72
CA PRO A 224 25.04 -5.59 4.04
C PRO A 224 23.87 -6.13 4.86
N SER A 225 23.95 -7.41 5.22
CA SER A 225 23.11 -8.07 6.22
C SER A 225 23.77 -8.09 7.59
N ASP A 226 24.88 -7.36 7.76
CA ASP A 226 25.61 -7.24 9.01
C ASP A 226 24.69 -6.68 10.11
N PRO A 227 24.53 -7.37 11.25
CA PRO A 227 23.67 -6.93 12.33
C PRO A 227 24.01 -5.54 12.87
N ALA A 228 25.29 -5.16 12.95
CA ALA A 228 25.68 -3.85 13.46
C ALA A 228 25.23 -2.71 12.51
N PHE A 229 25.36 -2.93 11.20
CA PHE A 229 24.80 -2.01 10.20
C PHE A 229 23.27 -1.89 10.31
N LEU A 230 22.55 -3.00 10.46
CA LEU A 230 21.08 -2.98 10.59
C LEU A 230 20.64 -2.26 11.88
N GLU A 231 21.32 -2.51 13.00
CA GLU A 231 21.03 -1.84 14.26
C GLU A 231 21.29 -0.33 14.17
N GLU A 232 22.41 0.09 13.58
CA GLU A 232 22.73 1.51 13.41
C GLU A 232 21.71 2.21 12.50
N LYS A 233 21.35 1.58 11.37
CA LYS A 233 20.29 2.09 10.48
C LYS A 233 18.95 2.23 11.22
N PHE A 234 18.56 1.24 12.02
CA PHE A 234 17.34 1.32 12.84
C PHE A 234 17.42 2.47 13.85
N ARG A 235 18.57 2.64 14.53
CA ARG A 235 18.80 3.74 15.48
C ARG A 235 18.69 5.11 14.81
N GLN A 236 19.19 5.25 13.58
CA GLN A 236 19.08 6.48 12.79
C GLN A 236 17.62 6.77 12.40
N ARG A 237 16.91 5.77 11.86
CA ARG A 237 15.51 5.92 11.41
C ARG A 237 14.53 6.18 12.56
N THR A 238 14.88 5.75 13.77
CA THR A 238 14.06 5.92 14.97
C THR A 238 14.56 7.02 15.90
N GLU A 239 15.56 7.80 15.49
CA GLU A 239 16.16 8.85 16.32
C GLU A 239 15.10 9.79 16.90
N TYR A 240 14.21 10.29 16.04
CA TYR A 240 13.17 11.24 16.43
C TYR A 240 12.30 10.66 17.55
N SER A 241 11.73 9.48 17.34
CA SER A 241 10.84 8.83 18.30
C SER A 241 11.55 8.51 19.62
N ARG A 242 12.83 8.11 19.56
CA ARG A 242 13.64 7.83 20.76
C ARG A 242 13.96 9.10 21.53
N ARG A 243 14.25 10.21 20.83
CA ARG A 243 14.56 11.52 21.42
C ARG A 243 13.33 12.13 22.08
N THR A 244 12.15 11.99 21.47
CA THR A 244 10.88 12.52 22.00
C THR A 244 10.19 11.58 22.98
N GLY A 245 10.69 10.35 23.16
CA GLY A 245 10.07 9.35 24.04
C GLY A 245 8.74 8.80 23.53
N THR A 246 8.46 8.92 22.23
CA THR A 246 7.22 8.42 21.61
C THR A 246 7.37 6.97 21.15
N PRO A 247 6.30 6.15 21.18
CA PRO A 247 6.36 4.79 20.68
C PRO A 247 6.75 4.71 19.19
N ILE A 248 7.39 3.60 18.83
CA ILE A 248 7.83 3.28 17.48
C ILE A 248 7.02 2.10 16.96
N SER A 249 6.50 2.22 15.74
CA SER A 249 6.07 1.08 14.93
C SER A 249 7.11 0.87 13.83
N SER A 250 7.54 -0.38 13.61
CA SER A 250 8.49 -0.69 12.54
C SER A 250 7.85 -1.60 11.52
N ASN A 251 7.74 -1.11 10.29
CA ASN A 251 7.37 -1.93 9.15
C ASN A 251 8.68 -2.42 8.50
N ALA A 252 9.13 -3.60 8.92
CA ALA A 252 10.34 -4.22 8.39
C ALA A 252 9.99 -5.54 7.69
N ALA A 253 10.41 -5.70 6.44
CA ALA A 253 10.61 -7.03 5.87
C ALA A 253 12.05 -7.45 6.14
N SER A 254 12.29 -8.14 7.25
CA SER A 254 13.43 -9.05 7.35
C SER A 254 12.91 -10.44 7.04
N THR A 255 13.22 -10.97 5.86
CA THR A 255 12.89 -12.35 5.51
C THR A 255 13.69 -13.31 6.40
N GLY A 256 12.99 -14.02 7.29
CA GLY A 256 13.45 -15.26 7.92
C GLY A 256 14.29 -15.12 9.20
N PRO A 257 14.28 -16.14 10.07
CA PRO A 257 15.12 -16.16 11.26
C PRO A 257 16.59 -16.17 10.84
N LEU A 258 17.41 -15.37 11.52
CA LEU A 258 18.87 -15.48 11.49
C LEU A 258 19.24 -16.97 11.61
N PRO A 259 20.18 -17.49 10.80
CA PRO A 259 20.64 -18.86 10.97
C PRO A 259 21.12 -19.00 12.41
N ARG A 260 20.42 -19.84 13.19
CA ARG A 260 20.88 -20.20 14.53
C ARG A 260 22.27 -20.77 14.34
N THR A 261 23.29 -20.11 14.88
CA THR A 261 24.60 -20.73 15.07
C THR A 261 24.35 -22.07 15.74
N PRO A 262 24.77 -23.19 15.14
CA PRO A 262 24.55 -24.50 15.75
C PRO A 262 25.25 -24.48 17.11
N THR A 263 24.46 -24.60 18.17
CA THR A 263 24.99 -24.89 19.50
C THR A 263 25.83 -26.16 19.36
N PRO A 264 27.12 -26.15 19.72
CA PRO A 264 27.92 -27.36 19.65
C PRO A 264 27.27 -28.40 20.58
N ALA A 265 26.80 -29.49 19.98
CA ALA A 265 26.22 -30.59 20.71
C ALA A 265 27.24 -31.11 21.73
N ALA A 266 26.81 -31.24 22.98
CA ALA A 266 27.59 -31.85 24.04
C ALA A 266 28.01 -33.27 23.61
N THR A 267 29.31 -33.53 23.66
CA THR A 267 29.93 -34.81 23.35
C THR A 267 29.50 -35.88 24.35
N PRO A 268 29.00 -37.05 23.92
CA PRO A 268 29.07 -38.27 24.72
C PRO A 268 30.20 -39.15 24.19
N GLY A 269 31.00 -39.69 25.12
CA GLY A 269 32.20 -40.46 24.85
C GLY A 269 32.01 -41.87 24.25
N SER A 270 33.14 -42.37 23.75
CA SER A 270 33.59 -43.77 23.59
C SER A 270 32.80 -44.75 22.69
N THR A 271 33.25 -44.86 21.42
CA THR A 271 33.77 -46.03 20.64
C THR A 271 33.36 -47.49 20.98
N PRO A 272 33.55 -48.48 20.05
CA PRO A 272 33.17 -48.55 18.62
C PRO A 272 32.66 -49.97 18.19
N SER A 273 31.97 -50.13 17.04
CA SER A 273 31.85 -51.45 16.37
C SER A 273 31.34 -51.42 14.92
N THR A 274 32.22 -51.86 14.01
CA THR A 274 32.04 -52.70 12.79
C THR A 274 31.07 -52.37 11.64
N SER A 275 31.71 -52.13 10.48
CA SER A 275 31.47 -52.66 9.10
C SER A 275 30.05 -52.73 8.51
N ASN A 276 29.82 -52.12 7.34
CA ASN A 276 30.00 -52.76 6.01
C ASN A 276 29.62 -51.85 4.81
N LYS A 277 30.50 -51.91 3.79
CA LYS A 277 30.42 -51.65 2.33
C LYS A 277 29.49 -50.58 1.68
N PRO A 278 30.00 -49.86 0.65
CA PRO A 278 29.24 -48.88 -0.15
C PRO A 278 28.65 -49.48 -1.45
N THR A 279 27.61 -48.85 -2.01
CA THR A 279 27.13 -49.08 -3.39
C THR A 279 26.81 -47.72 -4.04
N PRO A 280 27.13 -47.50 -5.33
CA PRO A 280 27.26 -46.15 -5.89
C PRO A 280 26.03 -45.66 -6.70
N ALA A 281 26.04 -44.35 -6.94
CA ALA A 281 25.03 -43.55 -7.65
C ALA A 281 24.85 -43.91 -9.14
N PRO A 282 23.69 -43.62 -9.75
CA PRO A 282 23.52 -43.69 -11.20
C PRO A 282 23.90 -42.37 -11.88
N THR A 283 24.56 -42.54 -13.01
CA THR A 283 25.08 -41.57 -13.97
C THR A 283 23.97 -40.92 -14.82
N SER A 284 24.11 -39.61 -15.06
CA SER A 284 23.38 -38.85 -16.07
C SER A 284 24.05 -38.99 -17.44
N THR A 285 23.30 -39.37 -18.47
CA THR A 285 23.72 -39.27 -19.88
C THR A 285 22.98 -38.16 -20.60
N SER A 286 23.75 -37.45 -21.40
CA SER A 286 23.40 -36.35 -22.29
C SER A 286 22.86 -36.85 -23.63
N SER A 287 21.99 -36.07 -24.26
CA SER A 287 21.67 -36.19 -25.69
C SER A 287 21.11 -34.85 -26.19
N THR A 288 21.64 -34.40 -27.34
CA THR A 288 21.52 -33.07 -27.90
C THR A 288 20.84 -33.14 -29.28
N ALA A 289 19.86 -32.24 -29.53
CA ALA A 289 19.43 -31.67 -30.83
C ALA A 289 18.75 -32.59 -31.90
N PRO A 290 18.01 -32.07 -32.92
CA PRO A 290 17.94 -30.67 -33.38
C PRO A 290 16.55 -30.06 -33.66
N ALA A 291 16.60 -28.76 -33.96
CA ALA A 291 15.52 -27.84 -34.33
C ALA A 291 14.94 -28.09 -35.74
N ALA A 292 13.68 -27.68 -35.93
CA ALA A 292 13.08 -27.43 -37.25
C ALA A 292 12.09 -26.25 -37.17
N THR A 293 12.43 -25.16 -37.85
CA THR A 293 11.53 -24.08 -38.28
C THR A 293 10.78 -24.47 -39.57
N PRO A 294 9.60 -23.88 -39.82
CA PRO A 294 9.50 -23.06 -41.02
C PRO A 294 8.84 -21.69 -40.78
N SER A 295 9.17 -20.77 -41.68
CA SER A 295 8.86 -19.33 -41.73
C SER A 295 7.66 -19.07 -42.70
N PRO A 296 7.34 -17.83 -43.10
CA PRO A 296 6.24 -17.00 -42.58
C PRO A 296 5.09 -16.79 -43.60
N ALA A 297 3.94 -16.29 -43.14
CA ALA A 297 2.89 -15.76 -44.01
C ALA A 297 2.70 -14.24 -43.77
N THR A 298 2.88 -13.48 -44.85
CA THR A 298 2.77 -12.01 -44.99
C THR A 298 1.29 -11.55 -45.02
N PRO A 299 0.99 -10.26 -44.77
CA PRO A 299 -0.31 -9.78 -44.34
C PRO A 299 -1.21 -9.32 -45.50
N THR A 300 -2.52 -9.43 -45.31
CA THR A 300 -3.51 -8.87 -46.24
C THR A 300 -4.09 -7.58 -45.68
N SER A 301 -3.83 -6.49 -46.39
CA SER A 301 -4.46 -5.17 -46.24
C SER A 301 -5.92 -5.20 -46.69
N ALA A 302 -6.80 -4.47 -45.99
CA ALA A 302 -7.79 -3.56 -46.60
C ALA A 302 -8.63 -2.88 -45.51
N ARG A 303 -8.43 -1.57 -45.34
CA ARG A 303 -9.51 -0.63 -45.00
C ARG A 303 -10.22 -0.23 -46.29
N PRO A 304 -11.46 0.26 -46.20
CA PRO A 304 -11.63 1.68 -46.49
C PRO A 304 -12.49 2.43 -45.46
N CYS A 305 -12.19 3.73 -45.35
CA CYS A 305 -12.87 4.76 -44.60
C CYS A 305 -14.26 5.08 -45.16
N VAL A 306 -15.25 5.29 -44.28
CA VAL A 306 -16.40 6.22 -44.41
C VAL A 306 -16.88 6.48 -42.96
N GLY A 307 -17.10 7.66 -42.42
CA GLY A 307 -16.94 9.04 -42.85
C GLY A 307 -17.18 9.92 -41.61
N LEU A 308 -16.29 10.88 -41.37
CA LEU A 308 -16.54 12.04 -40.52
C LEU A 308 -17.17 13.10 -41.41
N GLN A 309 -18.26 13.75 -40.98
CA GLN A 309 -18.39 15.22 -41.04
C GLN A 309 -19.57 15.76 -40.18
N PRO A 310 -19.50 17.06 -39.78
CA PRO A 310 -20.21 17.66 -38.65
C PRO A 310 -21.23 18.74 -39.04
N ARG A 311 -22.17 19.12 -38.16
CA ARG A 311 -22.89 20.43 -38.09
C ARG A 311 -23.45 20.62 -36.66
N SER A 312 -22.97 21.55 -35.82
CA SER A 312 -23.10 23.02 -35.77
C SER A 312 -24.36 23.55 -35.04
N ALA A 313 -24.10 24.20 -33.90
CA ALA A 313 -24.62 25.48 -33.41
C ALA A 313 -26.11 25.69 -33.03
N ALA A 314 -26.31 26.07 -31.75
CA ALA A 314 -27.09 27.23 -31.25
C ALA A 314 -26.98 27.19 -29.70
N CYS A 315 -26.21 28.01 -28.98
CA CYS A 315 -26.32 29.46 -28.77
C CYS A 315 -27.75 29.96 -28.51
N THR A 316 -28.14 30.06 -27.24
CA THR A 316 -29.10 31.06 -26.76
C THR A 316 -28.61 31.65 -25.45
N CYS A 317 -28.12 32.89 -25.53
CA CYS A 317 -28.10 33.82 -24.42
C CYS A 317 -29.55 34.18 -24.05
N ARG A 318 -29.86 34.24 -22.76
CA ARG A 318 -30.88 35.15 -22.24
C ARG A 318 -30.32 35.90 -21.03
N SER A 319 -29.95 37.14 -21.29
CA SER A 319 -29.79 38.20 -20.32
C SER A 319 -31.15 38.82 -20.00
N THR A 320 -31.43 39.01 -18.71
CA THR A 320 -32.22 40.13 -18.18
C THR A 320 -31.58 40.51 -16.84
N THR A 321 -30.79 41.60 -16.74
CA THR A 321 -31.20 42.90 -16.14
C THR A 321 -32.05 42.73 -14.87
N THR A 322 -31.68 43.22 -13.68
CA THR A 322 -30.98 44.46 -13.27
C THR A 322 -30.58 44.38 -11.77
N PRO A 323 -29.69 45.26 -11.26
CA PRO A 323 -29.09 45.22 -9.92
C PRO A 323 -29.83 46.10 -8.89
N ARG A 324 -29.58 45.90 -7.59
CA ARG A 324 -29.69 46.97 -6.57
C ARG A 324 -28.56 46.90 -5.54
N CYS A 325 -27.81 47.99 -5.46
CA CYS A 325 -26.97 48.39 -4.34
C CYS A 325 -27.82 48.81 -3.13
N GLY A 326 -27.26 48.74 -1.91
CA GLY A 326 -27.85 49.08 -0.59
C GLY A 326 -28.10 50.58 -0.35
N PRO A 327 -27.91 51.16 0.87
CA PRO A 327 -27.40 50.64 2.16
C PRO A 327 -28.27 51.10 3.39
N PRO A 328 -27.74 51.44 4.58
CA PRO A 328 -27.72 50.61 5.79
C PRO A 328 -28.62 51.14 6.94
N GLY A 329 -28.91 50.27 7.92
CA GLY A 329 -29.54 50.59 9.20
C GLY A 329 -29.40 49.43 10.16
#